data_AF-A0A3R7MKL4-F1
#
_entry.id   AF-A0A3R7MKL4-F1
#
_cell.length_a   1.000
_cell.length_b   1.000
_cell.length_c   1.000
_cell.angle_alpha   90.00
_cell.angle_beta   90.00
_cell.angle_gamma   90.00
#
_symmetry.space_group_name_H-M   'P 1'
#
loop_
_entity.id
_entity.type
_entity.pdbx_description
1 polymer ?
#
loop_
_entity_poly.entity_id
_entity_poly.type
_entity_poly.pdbx_seq_one_letter_code
_entity_poly.pdbx_strand_id
1 'polypeptide(L)'
;MDDISQVVKNYYAVIGQKDEDIFELYRDNRRLQKQLGEVLMGEEERETDRRTLKLLVATLQTELREKQVLIDAQQREGAAIRSAVWRAREILNMSSELDYPVEAVIGACINLYTECAELRARQEYLVGAETHLRLLVCRTLFWAEQHARDAVADACNGAYVTLARLLRCTKETMVEKQRLCESHRAAESAQSERMELMEKQAQLERSQQERVVEEWREQVTCVNRRLLLFQRCLHHERAEKELLVEAACSRLDLMVERGADVERLLALVFRCLVRHDKQLQEVRYEAAVLRGKLQKVRADFSRAKALLRRKRQSDQREQQLGLDCSGGSNTMTRDNGEKEKSDSVHDAFRALQVEHEAFKAEWRKCAEREREARRQAAARINTLKAERSACEIAVAACQERCATLVKALQRTRLEAKRHAKEVRHMQERRDAVRDEVNLYAERIKSLEEMNRVLGERNMAQLSCVESLQKELREKEEALNSAERAFCERIAFLEGRLHMEKEGFLGELKEWTLVLEEARKKLVVAESERDREAMLRGMLVEQHREEERMLKKVLAEEHQAAVVVLQGKIDVLELACGRSAAVIAELRELLHRAKTETSTA
;
A
#
# COMPACT_ATOMS: atom_id res chain seq x y z
N MET A 1 192.73 63.05 -13.34
CA MET A 1 191.52 63.45 -12.57
C MET A 1 190.28 63.13 -13.38
N ASP A 2 190.33 63.38 -14.69
CA ASP A 2 189.20 63.43 -15.60
C ASP A 2 188.54 62.06 -15.84
N ASP A 3 189.30 60.96 -15.75
CA ASP A 3 188.81 59.59 -15.94
C ASP A 3 187.66 59.23 -14.98
N ILE A 4 187.75 59.65 -13.72
CA ILE A 4 186.69 59.44 -12.72
C ILE A 4 185.43 60.21 -13.12
N SER A 5 185.59 61.45 -13.61
CA SER A 5 184.46 62.26 -14.08
C SER A 5 183.79 61.64 -15.30
N GLN A 6 184.56 61.04 -16.21
CA GLN A 6 184.02 60.42 -17.42
C GLN A 6 183.33 59.06 -17.14
N VAL A 7 183.90 58.23 -16.26
CA VAL A 7 183.24 56.98 -15.82
C VAL A 7 181.92 57.29 -15.11
N VAL A 8 181.89 58.28 -14.22
CA VAL A 8 180.65 58.69 -13.53
C VAL A 8 179.61 59.25 -14.52
N LYS A 9 180.00 60.07 -15.49
CA LYS A 9 179.10 60.52 -16.58
C LYS A 9 178.52 59.36 -17.38
N ASN A 10 179.35 58.40 -17.78
CA ASN A 10 178.89 57.22 -18.51
C ASN A 10 177.94 56.36 -17.66
N TYR A 11 178.20 56.24 -16.35
CA TYR A 11 177.33 55.50 -15.44
C TYR A 11 175.95 56.16 -15.30
N TYR A 12 175.89 57.48 -15.14
CA TYR A 12 174.64 58.23 -15.14
C TYR A 12 173.92 58.22 -16.51
N ALA A 13 174.66 58.20 -17.64
CA ALA A 13 174.07 58.07 -18.96
C ALA A 13 173.42 56.68 -19.17
N VAL A 14 174.07 55.61 -18.71
CA VAL A 14 173.52 54.24 -18.76
C VAL A 14 172.36 54.06 -17.78
N ILE A 15 172.36 54.74 -16.62
CA ILE A 15 171.19 54.81 -15.75
C ILE A 15 170.06 55.55 -16.46
N GLY A 16 170.31 56.72 -17.04
CA GLY A 16 169.32 57.50 -17.79
C GLY A 16 168.69 56.71 -18.94
N GLN A 17 169.48 55.98 -19.74
CA GLN A 17 168.95 55.09 -20.77
C GLN A 17 168.08 53.99 -20.18
N LYS A 18 168.50 53.35 -19.07
CA LYS A 18 167.71 52.29 -18.42
C LYS A 18 166.43 52.81 -17.77
N ASP A 19 166.44 54.02 -17.23
CA ASP A 19 165.25 54.67 -16.69
C ASP A 19 164.28 55.02 -17.84
N GLU A 20 164.78 55.51 -18.97
CA GLU A 20 163.98 55.74 -20.19
C GLU A 20 163.41 54.41 -20.74
N ASP A 21 164.22 53.34 -20.85
CA ASP A 21 163.79 51.98 -21.23
C ASP A 21 162.70 51.47 -20.28
N ILE A 22 162.83 51.69 -18.96
CA ILE A 22 161.84 51.32 -17.95
C ILE A 22 160.55 52.16 -18.12
N PHE A 23 160.65 53.45 -18.45
CA PHE A 23 159.48 54.28 -18.75
C PHE A 23 158.81 53.88 -20.07
N GLU A 24 159.55 53.47 -21.10
CA GLU A 24 158.97 52.93 -22.34
C GLU A 24 158.29 51.58 -22.09
N LEU A 25 158.95 50.65 -21.39
CA LEU A 25 158.35 49.38 -20.97
C LEU A 25 157.11 49.59 -20.08
N TYR A 26 157.08 50.62 -19.22
CA TYR A 26 155.89 50.97 -18.44
C TYR A 26 154.78 51.58 -19.30
N ARG A 27 155.11 52.46 -20.26
CA ARG A 27 154.16 53.02 -21.24
C ARG A 27 153.54 51.92 -22.11
N ASP A 28 154.34 50.97 -22.59
CA ASP A 28 153.90 49.89 -23.46
C ASP A 28 153.18 48.77 -22.70
N ASN A 29 153.61 48.41 -21.48
CA ASN A 29 152.83 47.54 -20.61
C ASN A 29 151.45 48.18 -20.30
N ARG A 30 151.39 49.49 -20.03
CA ARG A 30 150.13 50.22 -19.85
C ARG A 30 149.27 50.30 -21.13
N ARG A 31 149.88 50.39 -22.31
CA ARG A 31 149.17 50.29 -23.61
C ARG A 31 148.62 48.89 -23.86
N LEU A 32 149.42 47.85 -23.62
CA LEU A 32 149.02 46.45 -23.76
C LEU A 32 147.93 46.07 -22.75
N GLN A 33 148.00 46.55 -21.50
CA GLN A 33 146.92 46.42 -20.52
C GLN A 33 145.62 47.09 -21.00
N LYS A 34 145.71 48.29 -21.61
CA LYS A 34 144.53 48.98 -22.17
C LYS A 34 143.94 48.22 -23.36
N GLN A 35 144.78 47.74 -24.29
CA GLN A 35 144.35 46.95 -25.44
C GLN A 35 143.78 45.59 -25.02
N LEU A 36 144.38 44.92 -24.04
CA LEU A 36 143.86 43.68 -23.46
C LEU A 36 142.51 43.92 -22.76
N GLY A 37 142.36 45.02 -22.03
CA GLY A 37 141.08 45.43 -21.45
C GLY A 37 140.01 45.71 -22.51
N GLU A 38 140.35 46.41 -23.58
CA GLU A 38 139.44 46.69 -24.70
C GLU A 38 139.04 45.42 -25.47
N VAL A 39 139.95 44.46 -25.64
CA VAL A 39 139.67 43.15 -26.23
C VAL A 39 138.78 42.31 -25.31
N LEU A 40 139.10 42.22 -24.01
CA LEU A 40 138.30 41.45 -23.04
C LEU A 40 136.90 42.03 -22.88
N MET A 41 136.74 43.35 -22.77
CA MET A 41 135.43 44.01 -22.78
C MET A 41 134.66 43.69 -24.07
N GLY A 42 135.31 43.76 -25.24
CA GLY A 42 134.70 43.42 -26.52
C GLY A 42 134.40 41.91 -26.71
N GLU A 43 135.03 41.02 -25.94
CA GLU A 43 134.67 39.60 -25.87
C GLU A 43 133.52 39.35 -24.88
N GLU A 44 133.50 40.04 -23.73
CA GLU A 44 132.39 40.00 -22.78
C GLU A 44 131.09 40.55 -23.40
N GLU A 45 131.15 41.70 -24.09
CA GLU A 45 130.01 42.26 -24.84
C GLU A 45 129.46 41.25 -25.85
N ARG A 46 130.31 40.68 -26.72
CA ARG A 46 129.91 39.66 -27.70
C ARG A 46 129.36 38.38 -27.06
N GLU A 47 129.92 37.96 -25.93
CA GLU A 47 129.42 36.80 -25.18
C GLU A 47 128.09 37.11 -24.47
N THR A 48 127.83 38.35 -24.05
CA THR A 48 126.49 38.78 -23.59
C THR A 48 125.47 38.86 -24.72
N ASP A 49 125.81 39.44 -25.88
CA ASP A 49 124.94 39.43 -27.07
C ASP A 49 124.63 38.01 -27.53
N ARG A 50 125.62 37.13 -27.52
CA ARG A 50 125.47 35.70 -27.81
C ARG A 50 124.61 34.97 -26.77
N ARG A 51 124.52 35.45 -25.53
CA ARG A 51 123.60 34.92 -24.50
C ARG A 51 122.18 35.47 -24.65
N THR A 52 122.01 36.77 -24.91
CA THR A 52 120.69 37.39 -25.14
C THR A 52 120.05 36.88 -26.42
N LEU A 53 120.81 36.74 -27.53
CA LEU A 53 120.34 36.14 -28.77
C LEU A 53 119.93 34.67 -28.59
N LYS A 54 120.70 33.88 -27.82
CA LYS A 54 120.29 32.49 -27.49
C LYS A 54 118.99 32.46 -26.68
N LEU A 55 118.82 33.35 -25.73
CA LEU A 55 117.61 33.44 -24.91
C LEU A 55 116.41 33.88 -25.76
N LEU A 56 116.57 34.89 -26.62
CA LEU A 56 115.54 35.34 -27.56
C LEU A 56 115.14 34.24 -28.56
N VAL A 57 116.11 33.48 -29.10
CA VAL A 57 115.82 32.32 -29.96
C VAL A 57 115.08 31.23 -29.18
N ALA A 58 115.43 31.01 -27.91
CA ALA A 58 114.72 30.05 -27.06
C ALA A 58 113.27 30.49 -26.78
N THR A 59 113.02 31.76 -26.44
CA THR A 59 111.66 32.27 -26.18
C THR A 59 110.80 32.30 -27.45
N LEU A 60 111.38 32.66 -28.60
CA LEU A 60 110.67 32.57 -29.89
C LEU A 60 110.37 31.10 -30.26
N GLN A 61 111.23 30.15 -29.91
CA GLN A 61 110.95 28.72 -30.09
C GLN A 61 109.89 28.18 -29.12
N THR A 62 109.78 28.68 -27.89
CA THR A 62 108.68 28.29 -26.98
C THR A 62 107.37 28.91 -27.43
N GLU A 63 107.33 30.21 -27.75
CA GLU A 63 106.14 30.86 -28.30
C GLU A 63 105.62 30.17 -29.57
N LEU A 64 106.52 29.77 -30.48
CA LEU A 64 106.13 29.09 -31.72
C LEU A 64 105.55 27.69 -31.44
N ARG A 65 106.08 26.96 -30.45
CA ARG A 65 105.51 25.68 -30.00
C ARG A 65 104.15 25.87 -29.33
N GLU A 66 104.00 26.87 -28.47
CA GLU A 66 102.74 27.19 -27.79
C GLU A 66 101.66 27.60 -28.79
N LYS A 67 101.99 28.47 -29.75
CA LYS A 67 101.11 28.85 -30.86
C LYS A 67 100.72 27.65 -31.73
N GLN A 68 101.66 26.73 -32.01
CA GLN A 68 101.33 25.49 -32.71
C GLN A 68 100.38 24.59 -31.91
N VAL A 69 100.60 24.42 -30.60
CA VAL A 69 99.72 23.62 -29.73
C VAL A 69 98.31 24.21 -29.64
N LEU A 70 98.18 25.53 -29.63
CA LEU A 70 96.88 26.22 -29.69
C LEU A 70 96.17 26.02 -31.04
N ILE A 71 96.91 26.12 -32.15
CA ILE A 71 96.38 25.82 -33.50
C ILE A 71 95.90 24.37 -33.58
N ASP A 72 96.71 23.42 -33.11
CA ASP A 72 96.37 21.99 -33.06
C ASP A 72 95.11 21.73 -32.21
N ALA A 73 94.96 22.41 -31.07
CA ALA A 73 93.78 22.30 -30.21
C ALA A 73 92.52 22.84 -30.92
N GLN A 74 92.60 24.04 -31.49
CA GLN A 74 91.51 24.65 -32.25
C GLN A 74 91.11 23.79 -33.48
N GLN A 75 92.08 23.15 -34.14
CA GLN A 75 91.81 22.22 -35.24
C GLN A 75 91.03 20.97 -34.77
N ARG A 76 91.37 20.40 -33.60
CA ARG A 76 90.67 19.25 -33.01
C ARG A 76 89.23 19.60 -32.60
N GLU A 77 89.04 20.72 -31.92
CA GLU A 77 87.71 21.21 -31.53
C GLU A 77 86.85 21.52 -32.77
N GLY A 78 87.42 22.24 -33.74
CA GLY A 78 86.77 22.49 -35.03
C GLY A 78 86.43 21.21 -35.80
N ALA A 79 87.25 20.16 -35.71
CA ALA A 79 86.94 18.86 -36.32
C ALA A 79 85.78 18.14 -35.63
N ALA A 80 85.71 18.20 -34.28
CA ALA A 80 84.58 17.67 -33.52
C ALA A 80 83.28 18.40 -33.86
N ILE A 81 83.32 19.75 -33.95
CA ILE A 81 82.17 20.58 -34.36
C ILE A 81 81.74 20.23 -35.79
N ARG A 82 82.66 20.17 -36.77
CA ARG A 82 82.34 19.75 -38.14
C ARG A 82 81.73 18.34 -38.21
N SER A 83 82.23 17.40 -37.41
CA SER A 83 81.66 16.04 -37.30
C SER A 83 80.24 16.02 -36.70
N ALA A 84 79.95 16.91 -35.74
CA ALA A 84 78.61 17.04 -35.16
C ALA A 84 77.64 17.68 -36.17
N VAL A 85 78.06 18.77 -36.84
CA VAL A 85 77.28 19.45 -37.89
C VAL A 85 77.02 18.51 -39.06
N TRP A 86 78.00 17.72 -39.51
CA TRP A 86 77.81 16.76 -40.60
C TRP A 86 76.75 15.68 -40.26
N ARG A 87 76.77 15.13 -39.04
CA ARG A 87 75.73 14.21 -38.57
C ARG A 87 74.36 14.88 -38.43
N ALA A 88 74.32 16.15 -38.03
CA ALA A 88 73.08 16.92 -38.02
C ALA A 88 72.55 17.16 -39.45
N ARG A 89 73.40 17.47 -40.43
CA ARG A 89 73.03 17.57 -41.85
C ARG A 89 72.41 16.26 -42.37
N GLU A 90 73.04 15.13 -42.04
CA GLU A 90 72.56 13.79 -42.43
C GLU A 90 71.17 13.49 -41.84
N ILE A 91 70.99 13.68 -40.53
CA ILE A 91 69.70 13.47 -39.84
C ILE A 91 68.60 14.40 -40.35
N LEU A 92 68.95 15.63 -40.75
CA LEU A 92 68.01 16.67 -41.19
C LEU A 92 67.86 16.76 -42.72
N ASN A 93 68.48 15.85 -43.49
CA ASN A 93 68.55 15.87 -44.95
C ASN A 93 69.10 17.19 -45.56
N MET A 94 69.84 18.00 -44.78
CA MET A 94 70.48 19.25 -45.22
C MET A 94 71.91 19.00 -45.75
N SER A 95 72.02 18.13 -46.74
CA SER A 95 73.29 17.59 -47.26
C SER A 95 74.17 18.62 -48.00
N SER A 96 73.60 19.72 -48.50
CA SER A 96 74.34 20.79 -49.17
C SER A 96 74.89 21.81 -48.17
N GLU A 97 76.20 22.07 -48.23
CA GLU A 97 76.84 23.11 -47.40
C GLU A 97 76.65 24.53 -47.95
N LEU A 98 76.29 24.67 -49.23
CA LEU A 98 76.04 25.94 -49.90
C LEU A 98 74.61 26.45 -49.64
N ASP A 99 73.62 25.56 -49.72
CA ASP A 99 72.21 25.92 -49.53
C ASP A 99 71.83 26.03 -48.05
N TYR A 100 72.55 25.32 -47.17
CA TYR A 100 72.33 25.31 -45.73
C TYR A 100 73.65 25.62 -44.98
N PRO A 101 73.88 26.87 -44.55
CA PRO A 101 75.06 27.24 -43.76
C PRO A 101 74.99 26.62 -42.35
N VAL A 102 76.11 26.64 -41.64
CA VAL A 102 76.25 25.95 -40.33
C VAL A 102 75.27 26.50 -39.29
N GLU A 103 75.02 27.81 -39.31
CA GLU A 103 74.03 28.48 -38.46
C GLU A 103 72.60 27.97 -38.71
N ALA A 104 72.25 27.66 -39.96
CA ALA A 104 70.94 27.11 -40.32
C ALA A 104 70.77 25.67 -39.81
N VAL A 105 71.83 24.85 -39.89
CA VAL A 105 71.84 23.48 -39.33
C VAL A 105 71.68 23.52 -37.80
N ILE A 106 72.41 24.40 -37.12
CA ILE A 106 72.31 24.59 -35.67
C ILE A 106 70.92 25.13 -35.29
N GLY A 107 70.39 26.11 -36.03
CA GLY A 107 69.04 26.65 -35.82
C GLY A 107 67.95 25.59 -35.96
N ALA A 108 68.03 24.72 -36.97
CA ALA A 108 67.11 23.60 -37.13
C ALA A 108 67.19 22.59 -35.98
N CYS A 109 68.40 22.27 -35.50
CA CYS A 109 68.59 21.43 -34.30
C CYS A 109 67.96 22.06 -33.04
N ILE A 110 68.11 23.37 -32.86
CA ILE A 110 67.51 24.10 -31.72
C ILE A 110 65.98 24.10 -31.83
N ASN A 111 65.43 24.42 -33.00
CA ASN A 111 63.98 24.45 -33.24
C ASN A 111 63.35 23.07 -32.97
N LEU A 112 63.92 22.00 -33.52
CA LEU A 112 63.44 20.63 -33.27
C LEU A 112 63.61 20.22 -31.81
N TYR A 113 64.66 20.66 -31.11
CA TYR A 113 64.78 20.43 -29.67
C TYR A 113 63.67 21.14 -28.89
N THR A 114 63.35 22.39 -29.22
CA THR A 114 62.24 23.13 -28.59
C THR A 114 60.88 22.53 -28.91
N GLU A 115 60.63 22.11 -30.15
CA GLU A 115 59.40 21.40 -30.54
C GLU A 115 59.27 20.06 -29.80
N CYS A 116 60.34 19.26 -29.72
CA CYS A 116 60.36 18.03 -28.93
C CYS A 116 60.24 18.25 -27.41
N ALA A 117 60.58 19.43 -26.89
CA ALA A 117 60.36 19.80 -25.49
C ALA A 117 58.91 20.24 -25.25
N GLU A 118 58.34 21.06 -26.14
CA GLU A 118 56.92 21.44 -26.10
C GLU A 118 56.00 20.23 -26.26
N LEU A 119 56.28 19.33 -27.19
CA LEU A 119 55.49 18.11 -27.40
C LEU A 119 55.53 17.20 -26.16
N ARG A 120 56.67 17.10 -25.47
CA ARG A 120 56.77 16.40 -24.18
C ARG A 120 55.96 17.08 -23.08
N ALA A 121 56.07 18.40 -22.92
CA ALA A 121 55.28 19.13 -21.93
C ALA A 121 53.76 19.02 -22.20
N ARG A 122 53.33 19.03 -23.47
CA ARG A 122 51.94 18.79 -23.87
C ARG A 122 51.51 17.34 -23.59
N GLN A 123 52.37 16.36 -23.82
CA GLN A 123 52.11 14.95 -23.50
C GLN A 123 51.98 14.72 -21.99
N GLU A 124 52.88 15.27 -21.19
CA GLU A 124 52.85 15.22 -19.72
C GLU A 124 51.57 15.88 -19.18
N TYR A 125 51.18 17.04 -19.72
CA TYR A 125 49.91 17.69 -19.39
C TYR A 125 48.69 16.82 -19.73
N LEU A 126 48.65 16.19 -20.92
CA LEU A 126 47.55 15.33 -21.33
C LEU A 126 47.44 14.07 -20.46
N VAL A 127 48.56 13.44 -20.09
CA VAL A 127 48.58 12.29 -19.15
C VAL A 127 48.15 12.73 -17.74
N GLY A 128 48.54 13.93 -17.29
CA GLY A 128 48.06 14.52 -16.05
C GLY A 128 46.54 14.78 -16.06
N ALA A 129 46.01 15.29 -17.18
CA ALA A 129 44.58 15.51 -17.36
C ALA A 129 43.78 14.21 -17.43
N GLU A 130 44.26 13.20 -18.17
CA GLU A 130 43.65 11.87 -18.26
C GLU A 130 43.60 11.18 -16.89
N THR A 131 44.73 11.14 -16.16
CA THR A 131 44.79 10.52 -14.83
C THR A 131 43.92 11.25 -13.81
N HIS A 132 43.84 12.58 -13.86
CA HIS A 132 42.92 13.36 -13.03
C HIS A 132 41.45 13.09 -13.38
N LEU A 133 41.08 13.10 -14.67
CA LEU A 133 39.73 12.75 -15.13
C LEU A 133 39.35 11.33 -14.72
N ARG A 134 40.26 10.36 -14.86
CA ARG A 134 40.02 8.97 -14.46
C ARG A 134 39.81 8.84 -12.95
N LEU A 135 40.60 9.54 -12.13
CA LEU A 135 40.40 9.63 -10.69
C LEU A 135 39.06 10.27 -10.33
N LEU A 136 38.66 11.34 -11.02
CA LEU A 136 37.37 12.02 -10.82
C LEU A 136 36.20 11.08 -11.16
N VAL A 137 36.25 10.41 -12.32
CA VAL A 137 35.22 9.46 -12.78
C VAL A 137 35.14 8.22 -11.88
N CYS A 138 36.27 7.63 -11.47
CA CYS A 138 36.26 6.54 -10.51
C CYS A 138 35.65 6.97 -9.16
N ARG A 139 35.90 8.22 -8.72
CA ARG A 139 35.33 8.77 -7.48
C ARG A 139 33.83 9.02 -7.61
N THR A 140 33.34 9.60 -8.71
CA THR A 140 31.89 9.83 -8.90
C THR A 140 31.13 8.52 -9.08
N LEU A 141 31.70 7.54 -9.78
CA LEU A 141 31.14 6.18 -9.87
C LEU A 141 31.06 5.52 -8.48
N PHE A 142 32.10 5.61 -7.66
CA PHE A 142 32.07 5.05 -6.30
C PHE A 142 31.01 5.72 -5.40
N TRP A 143 30.84 7.04 -5.51
CA TRP A 143 29.78 7.77 -4.79
C TRP A 143 28.37 7.40 -5.27
N ALA A 144 28.17 7.25 -6.58
CA ALA A 144 26.88 6.82 -7.14
C ALA A 144 26.55 5.37 -6.75
N GLU A 145 27.54 4.48 -6.74
CA GLU A 145 27.37 3.07 -6.34
C GLU A 145 27.10 2.93 -4.84
N GLN A 146 27.78 3.71 -3.99
CA GLN A 146 27.48 3.77 -2.56
C GLN A 146 26.07 4.30 -2.31
N HIS A 147 25.65 5.41 -2.94
CA HIS A 147 24.28 5.91 -2.80
C HIS A 147 23.22 4.92 -3.30
N ALA A 148 23.52 4.13 -4.35
CA ALA A 148 22.63 3.05 -4.77
C ALA A 148 22.51 1.94 -3.72
N ARG A 149 23.63 1.55 -3.06
CA ARG A 149 23.60 0.61 -1.92
C ARG A 149 22.83 1.16 -0.73
N ASP A 150 23.06 2.43 -0.37
CA ASP A 150 22.38 3.09 0.75
C ASP A 150 20.86 3.11 0.52
N ALA A 151 20.42 3.50 -0.69
CA ALA A 151 19.00 3.51 -1.07
C ALA A 151 18.37 2.11 -1.07
N VAL A 152 19.11 1.07 -1.48
CA VAL A 152 18.65 -0.33 -1.38
C VAL A 152 18.56 -0.77 0.08
N ALA A 153 19.52 -0.42 0.93
CA ALA A 153 19.50 -0.73 2.35
C ALA A 153 18.31 -0.06 3.06
N ASP A 154 18.04 1.21 2.77
CA ASP A 154 16.87 1.93 3.29
C ASP A 154 15.54 1.36 2.79
N ALA A 155 15.46 0.96 1.51
CA ALA A 155 14.29 0.26 0.97
C ALA A 155 14.06 -1.10 1.68
N CYS A 156 15.12 -1.88 1.90
CA CYS A 156 15.06 -3.13 2.66
C CYS A 156 14.66 -2.91 4.12
N ASN A 157 15.18 -1.87 4.77
CA ASN A 157 14.81 -1.49 6.15
C ASN A 157 13.33 -1.06 6.22
N GLY A 158 12.86 -0.23 5.29
CA GLY A 158 11.45 0.17 5.20
C GLY A 158 10.50 -1.01 4.94
N ALA A 159 10.89 -1.93 4.07
CA ALA A 159 10.16 -3.17 3.82
C ALA A 159 10.12 -4.07 5.07
N TYR A 160 11.25 -4.23 5.77
CA TYR A 160 11.33 -5.00 7.02
C TYR A 160 10.46 -4.40 8.13
N VAL A 161 10.52 -3.08 8.34
CA VAL A 161 9.65 -2.37 9.32
C VAL A 161 8.18 -2.55 8.96
N THR A 162 7.82 -2.50 7.68
CA THR A 162 6.45 -2.72 7.21
C THR A 162 5.99 -4.16 7.45
N LEU A 163 6.82 -5.16 7.12
CA LEU A 163 6.56 -6.57 7.43
C LEU A 163 6.42 -6.83 8.93
N ALA A 164 7.32 -6.28 9.75
CA ALA A 164 7.27 -6.41 11.21
C ALA A 164 6.03 -5.74 11.82
N ARG A 165 5.50 -4.69 11.18
CA ARG A 165 4.21 -4.06 11.56
C ARG A 165 3.02 -4.93 11.16
N LEU A 166 3.01 -5.45 9.93
CA LEU A 166 1.96 -6.35 9.44
C LEU A 166 1.89 -7.64 10.28
N LEU A 167 3.04 -8.27 10.58
CA LEU A 167 3.13 -9.46 11.43
C LEU A 167 2.68 -9.21 12.87
N ARG A 168 2.74 -7.96 13.36
CA ARG A 168 2.19 -7.57 14.65
C ARG A 168 0.68 -7.46 14.59
N CYS A 169 0.14 -6.76 13.60
CA CYS A 169 -1.31 -6.62 13.39
C CYS A 169 -2.00 -7.97 13.09
N THR A 170 -1.36 -8.90 12.37
CA THR A 170 -1.91 -10.25 12.19
C THR A 170 -1.89 -11.08 13.48
N LYS A 171 -0.86 -10.93 14.33
CA LYS A 171 -0.85 -11.55 15.66
C LYS A 171 -1.92 -10.96 16.59
N GLU A 172 -2.10 -9.64 16.58
CA GLU A 172 -3.12 -8.92 17.35
C GLU A 172 -4.52 -9.38 16.93
N THR A 173 -4.84 -9.34 15.63
CA THR A 173 -6.14 -9.81 15.11
C THR A 173 -6.39 -11.31 15.29
N MET A 174 -5.35 -12.16 15.31
CA MET A 174 -5.52 -13.57 15.70
C MET A 174 -5.89 -13.73 17.18
N VAL A 175 -5.29 -12.94 18.08
CA VAL A 175 -5.64 -12.94 19.52
C VAL A 175 -7.05 -12.38 19.73
N GLU A 176 -7.46 -11.34 19.02
CA GLU A 176 -8.83 -10.82 19.05
C GLU A 176 -9.84 -11.85 18.52
N LYS A 177 -9.56 -12.49 17.38
CA LYS A 177 -10.39 -13.57 16.84
C LYS A 177 -10.53 -14.73 17.84
N GLN A 178 -9.46 -15.13 18.51
CA GLN A 178 -9.50 -16.17 19.53
C GLN A 178 -10.38 -15.76 20.72
N ARG A 179 -10.20 -14.54 21.26
CA ARG A 179 -11.05 -14.00 22.33
C ARG A 179 -12.53 -13.91 21.94
N LEU A 180 -12.82 -13.55 20.69
CA LEU A 180 -14.19 -13.54 20.16
C LEU A 180 -14.78 -14.95 20.07
N CYS A 181 -14.01 -15.95 19.63
CA CYS A 181 -14.45 -17.35 19.65
C CYS A 181 -14.66 -17.90 21.07
N GLU A 182 -13.82 -17.53 22.03
CA GLU A 182 -13.96 -17.91 23.44
C GLU A 182 -15.20 -17.26 24.08
N SER A 183 -15.41 -15.96 23.83
CA SER A 183 -16.61 -15.22 24.24
C SER A 183 -17.89 -15.79 23.61
N HIS A 184 -17.85 -16.17 22.33
CA HIS A 184 -18.99 -16.78 21.64
C HIS A 184 -19.37 -18.13 22.26
N ARG A 185 -18.38 -19.01 22.51
CA ARG A 185 -18.61 -20.30 23.20
C ARG A 185 -19.19 -20.13 24.59
N ALA A 186 -18.72 -19.14 25.34
CA ALA A 186 -19.26 -18.81 26.67
C ALA A 186 -20.69 -18.27 26.61
N ALA A 187 -21.05 -17.54 25.55
CA ALA A 187 -22.43 -17.11 25.29
C ALA A 187 -23.33 -18.30 24.86
N GLU A 188 -22.83 -19.21 24.02
CA GLU A 188 -23.53 -20.44 23.63
C GLU A 188 -23.79 -21.35 24.83
N SER A 189 -22.79 -21.61 25.68
CA SER A 189 -22.98 -22.43 26.88
C SER A 189 -23.97 -21.79 27.86
N ALA A 190 -23.86 -20.49 28.11
CA ALA A 190 -24.82 -19.75 28.94
C ALA A 190 -26.24 -19.70 28.33
N GLN A 191 -26.38 -19.80 27.01
CA GLN A 191 -27.67 -19.94 26.34
C GLN A 191 -28.23 -21.35 26.47
N SER A 192 -27.40 -22.39 26.31
CA SER A 192 -27.80 -23.79 26.54
C SER A 192 -28.22 -24.05 28.00
N GLU A 193 -27.47 -23.53 28.98
CA GLU A 193 -27.86 -23.58 30.41
C GLU A 193 -29.22 -22.92 30.65
N ARG A 194 -29.50 -21.78 30.01
CA ARG A 194 -30.80 -21.10 30.09
C ARG A 194 -31.91 -21.93 29.43
N MET A 195 -31.66 -22.54 28.28
CA MET A 195 -32.61 -23.42 27.62
C MET A 195 -32.93 -24.64 28.49
N GLU A 196 -31.92 -25.31 29.05
CA GLU A 196 -32.11 -26.40 30.01
C GLU A 196 -32.91 -25.98 31.24
N LEU A 197 -32.64 -24.79 31.80
CA LEU A 197 -33.39 -24.27 32.95
C LEU A 197 -34.85 -23.95 32.59
N MET A 198 -35.11 -23.40 31.41
CA MET A 198 -36.47 -23.16 30.89
C MET A 198 -37.22 -24.48 30.63
N GLU A 199 -36.54 -25.50 30.09
CA GLU A 199 -37.12 -26.84 29.90
C GLU A 199 -37.44 -27.52 31.24
N LYS A 200 -36.53 -27.46 32.21
CA LYS A 200 -36.74 -27.99 33.57
C LYS A 200 -37.88 -27.25 34.28
N GLN A 201 -38.01 -25.93 34.09
CA GLN A 201 -39.15 -25.15 34.58
C GLN A 201 -40.46 -25.58 33.89
N ALA A 202 -40.49 -25.70 32.57
CA ALA A 202 -41.67 -26.15 31.83
C ALA A 202 -42.10 -27.60 32.19
N GLN A 203 -41.14 -28.50 32.47
CA GLN A 203 -41.42 -29.85 32.99
C GLN A 203 -42.03 -29.81 34.40
N LEU A 204 -41.50 -28.95 35.28
CA LEU A 204 -42.08 -28.74 36.62
C LEU A 204 -43.48 -28.14 36.53
N GLU A 205 -43.71 -27.13 35.67
CA GLU A 205 -45.03 -26.54 35.46
C GLU A 205 -46.03 -27.55 34.90
N ARG A 206 -45.63 -28.38 33.93
CA ARG A 206 -46.47 -29.49 33.43
C ARG A 206 -46.84 -30.47 34.55
N SER A 207 -45.87 -30.94 35.34
CA SER A 207 -46.15 -31.87 36.45
C SER A 207 -47.03 -31.25 37.56
N GLN A 208 -47.00 -29.93 37.73
CA GLN A 208 -47.92 -29.21 38.62
C GLN A 208 -49.32 -29.10 38.01
N GLN A 209 -49.43 -28.78 36.71
CA GLN A 209 -50.72 -28.75 36.00
C GLN A 209 -51.38 -30.13 35.94
N GLU A 210 -50.60 -31.19 35.72
CA GLU A 210 -51.06 -32.58 35.74
C GLU A 210 -51.65 -32.96 37.10
N ARG A 211 -50.92 -32.72 38.20
CA ARG A 211 -51.43 -32.94 39.57
C ARG A 211 -52.69 -32.14 39.86
N VAL A 212 -52.75 -30.87 39.48
CA VAL A 212 -53.95 -30.04 39.65
C VAL A 212 -55.12 -30.60 38.84
N VAL A 213 -54.89 -31.10 37.62
CA VAL A 213 -55.92 -31.78 36.81
C VAL A 213 -56.36 -33.11 37.45
N GLU A 214 -55.46 -33.85 38.09
CA GLU A 214 -55.79 -35.05 38.87
C GLU A 214 -56.64 -34.69 40.11
N GLU A 215 -56.25 -33.69 40.89
CA GLU A 215 -57.03 -33.16 42.02
C GLU A 215 -58.44 -32.71 41.58
N TRP A 216 -58.57 -32.01 40.45
CA TRP A 216 -59.87 -31.64 39.88
C TRP A 216 -60.68 -32.87 39.44
N ARG A 217 -60.06 -33.90 38.85
CA ARG A 217 -60.73 -35.16 38.48
C ARG A 217 -61.23 -35.89 39.73
N GLU A 218 -60.43 -35.98 40.80
CA GLU A 218 -60.85 -36.56 42.07
C GLU A 218 -62.02 -35.80 42.69
N GLN A 219 -61.94 -34.46 42.73
CA GLN A 219 -63.05 -33.62 43.21
C GLN A 219 -64.33 -33.83 42.38
N VAL A 220 -64.24 -33.85 41.05
CA VAL A 220 -65.39 -34.09 40.16
C VAL A 220 -65.97 -35.50 40.36
N THR A 221 -65.14 -36.54 40.53
CA THR A 221 -65.68 -37.89 40.83
C THR A 221 -66.30 -37.98 42.22
N CYS A 222 -65.77 -37.27 43.22
CA CYS A 222 -66.35 -37.17 44.56
C CYS A 222 -67.71 -36.45 44.54
N VAL A 223 -67.80 -35.31 43.83
CA VAL A 223 -69.04 -34.57 43.62
C VAL A 223 -70.06 -35.41 42.85
N ASN A 224 -69.67 -36.09 41.78
CA ASN A 224 -70.56 -36.98 41.03
C ASN A 224 -71.08 -38.16 41.88
N ARG A 225 -70.24 -38.76 42.73
CA ARG A 225 -70.68 -39.80 43.70
C ARG A 225 -71.72 -39.23 44.68
N ARG A 226 -71.52 -38.02 45.21
CA ARG A 226 -72.52 -37.33 46.05
C ARG A 226 -73.80 -37.00 45.30
N LEU A 227 -73.71 -36.56 44.04
CA LEU A 227 -74.85 -36.22 43.19
C LEU A 227 -75.71 -37.46 42.89
N LEU A 228 -75.08 -38.61 42.58
CA LEU A 228 -75.76 -39.89 42.40
C LEU A 228 -76.45 -40.38 43.69
N LEU A 229 -75.85 -40.14 44.87
CA LEU A 229 -76.49 -40.43 46.16
C LEU A 229 -77.73 -39.54 46.38
N PHE A 230 -77.62 -38.23 46.17
CA PHE A 230 -78.78 -37.32 46.27
C PHE A 230 -79.89 -37.65 45.27
N GLN A 231 -79.56 -38.06 44.04
CA GLN A 231 -80.55 -38.52 43.05
C GLN A 231 -81.32 -39.76 43.52
N ARG A 232 -80.65 -40.70 44.22
CA ARG A 232 -81.31 -41.88 44.84
C ARG A 232 -82.21 -41.47 46.01
N CYS A 233 -81.73 -40.60 46.90
CA CYS A 233 -82.56 -40.07 48.00
C CYS A 233 -83.81 -39.36 47.48
N LEU A 234 -83.68 -38.53 46.43
CA LEU A 234 -84.81 -37.86 45.79
C LEU A 234 -85.80 -38.80 45.09
N HIS A 235 -85.37 -39.99 44.66
CA HIS A 235 -86.30 -41.03 44.16
C HIS A 235 -87.05 -41.71 45.30
N HIS A 236 -86.39 -42.03 46.41
CA HIS A 236 -87.08 -42.57 47.59
C HIS A 236 -88.07 -41.56 48.18
N GLU A 237 -87.68 -40.29 48.35
CA GLU A 237 -88.59 -39.23 48.81
C GLU A 237 -89.82 -39.04 47.89
N ARG A 238 -89.70 -39.31 46.58
CA ARG A 238 -90.83 -39.25 45.65
C ARG A 238 -91.76 -40.44 45.84
N ALA A 239 -91.22 -41.65 45.86
CA ALA A 239 -92.00 -42.87 46.11
C ALA A 239 -92.72 -42.82 47.47
N GLU A 240 -92.08 -42.31 48.52
CA GLU A 240 -92.73 -42.11 49.83
C GLU A 240 -93.87 -41.08 49.76
N LYS A 241 -93.69 -39.98 49.02
CA LYS A 241 -94.74 -38.96 48.84
C LYS A 241 -95.90 -39.48 47.96
N GLU A 242 -95.61 -40.30 46.97
CA GLU A 242 -96.61 -40.97 46.12
C GLU A 242 -97.47 -41.93 46.98
N LEU A 243 -96.85 -42.82 47.76
CA LEU A 243 -97.55 -43.70 48.72
C LEU A 243 -98.37 -42.94 49.77
N LEU A 244 -97.87 -41.79 50.26
CA LEU A 244 -98.61 -40.93 51.19
C LEU A 244 -99.81 -40.24 50.54
N VAL A 245 -99.73 -39.90 49.25
CA VAL A 245 -100.86 -39.35 48.48
C VAL A 245 -101.90 -40.44 48.20
N GLU A 246 -101.49 -41.64 47.80
CA GLU A 246 -102.39 -42.79 47.63
C GLU A 246 -103.18 -43.09 48.92
N ALA A 247 -102.49 -43.18 50.06
CA ALA A 247 -103.11 -43.39 51.37
C ALA A 247 -104.05 -42.23 51.79
N ALA A 248 -103.76 -41.00 51.37
CA ALA A 248 -104.64 -39.85 51.61
C ALA A 248 -105.91 -39.91 50.73
N CYS A 249 -105.79 -40.32 49.47
CA CYS A 249 -106.93 -40.54 48.56
C CYS A 249 -107.85 -41.64 49.09
N SER A 250 -107.32 -42.82 49.42
CA SER A 250 -108.14 -43.92 49.97
C SER A 250 -108.88 -43.53 51.25
N ARG A 251 -108.32 -42.60 52.06
CA ARG A 251 -109.01 -42.06 53.25
C ARG A 251 -110.13 -41.09 52.89
N LEU A 252 -110.00 -40.33 51.80
CA LEU A 252 -111.06 -39.46 51.28
C LEU A 252 -112.22 -40.27 50.70
N ASP A 253 -111.93 -41.32 49.93
CA ASP A 253 -112.95 -42.21 49.36
C ASP A 253 -113.82 -42.83 50.48
N LEU A 254 -113.18 -43.35 51.53
CA LEU A 254 -113.84 -43.92 52.72
C LEU A 254 -114.63 -42.88 53.53
N MET A 255 -114.28 -41.58 53.42
CA MET A 255 -115.10 -40.49 53.97
C MET A 255 -116.32 -40.18 53.09
N VAL A 256 -116.21 -40.28 51.76
CA VAL A 256 -117.32 -40.10 50.81
C VAL A 256 -118.36 -41.20 50.96
N GLU A 257 -117.94 -42.47 51.08
CA GLU A 257 -118.84 -43.61 51.34
C GLU A 257 -119.67 -43.40 52.62
N ARG A 258 -119.01 -43.00 53.72
CA ARG A 258 -119.67 -42.70 55.00
C ARG A 258 -120.60 -41.49 54.91
N GLY A 259 -120.31 -40.51 54.05
CA GLY A 259 -121.22 -39.40 53.75
C GLY A 259 -122.52 -39.89 53.12
N ALA A 260 -122.42 -40.74 52.08
CA ALA A 260 -123.57 -41.29 51.40
C ALA A 260 -124.48 -42.14 52.31
N ASP A 261 -123.91 -42.87 53.28
CA ASP A 261 -124.71 -43.61 54.27
C ASP A 261 -125.46 -42.71 55.28
N VAL A 262 -124.88 -41.56 55.65
CA VAL A 262 -125.59 -40.56 56.46
C VAL A 262 -126.75 -39.92 55.67
N GLU A 263 -126.57 -39.64 54.39
CA GLU A 263 -127.66 -39.14 53.51
C GLU A 263 -128.80 -40.16 53.39
N ARG A 264 -128.49 -41.45 53.23
CA ARG A 264 -129.48 -42.55 53.20
C ARG A 264 -130.30 -42.62 54.50
N LEU A 265 -129.65 -42.46 55.65
CA LEU A 265 -130.31 -42.44 56.97
C LEU A 265 -131.20 -41.20 57.14
N LEU A 266 -130.73 -40.01 56.75
CA LEU A 266 -131.54 -38.78 56.81
C LEU A 266 -132.78 -38.87 55.90
N ALA A 267 -132.65 -39.46 54.70
CA ALA A 267 -133.76 -39.68 53.78
C ALA A 267 -134.84 -40.62 54.36
N LEU A 268 -134.47 -41.59 55.20
CA LEU A 268 -135.42 -42.43 55.93
C LEU A 268 -136.16 -41.63 57.02
N VAL A 269 -135.44 -40.82 57.81
CA VAL A 269 -136.03 -39.97 58.86
C VAL A 269 -137.05 -38.99 58.28
N PHE A 270 -136.73 -38.30 57.18
CA PHE A 270 -137.68 -37.41 56.51
C PHE A 270 -138.95 -38.12 56.02
N ARG A 271 -138.84 -39.35 55.50
CA ARG A 271 -140.02 -40.15 55.09
C ARG A 271 -140.91 -40.54 56.26
N CYS A 272 -140.35 -40.75 57.46
CA CYS A 272 -141.13 -41.00 58.67
C CYS A 272 -141.86 -39.74 59.15
N LEU A 273 -141.19 -38.58 59.18
CA LEU A 273 -141.80 -37.30 59.59
C LEU A 273 -143.00 -36.91 58.73
N VAL A 274 -142.88 -37.01 57.40
CA VAL A 274 -143.97 -36.75 56.44
C VAL A 274 -145.16 -37.71 56.63
N ARG A 275 -144.93 -38.90 57.18
CA ARG A 275 -145.99 -39.89 57.46
C ARG A 275 -146.80 -39.52 58.70
N HIS A 276 -146.16 -39.06 59.76
CA HIS A 276 -146.83 -38.64 60.99
C HIS A 276 -147.57 -37.30 60.83
N ASP A 277 -147.06 -36.35 60.05
CA ASP A 277 -147.75 -35.07 59.83
C ASP A 277 -149.13 -35.26 59.15
N LYS A 278 -149.23 -36.21 58.20
CA LYS A 278 -150.53 -36.59 57.60
C LYS A 278 -151.52 -37.16 58.62
N GLN A 279 -151.08 -38.07 59.48
CA GLN A 279 -151.92 -38.62 60.57
C GLN A 279 -152.40 -37.52 61.53
N LEU A 280 -151.59 -36.48 61.73
CA LEU A 280 -151.92 -35.31 62.56
C LEU A 280 -152.95 -34.37 61.91
N GLN A 281 -153.07 -34.36 60.58
CA GLN A 281 -154.11 -33.62 59.86
C GLN A 281 -155.48 -34.33 59.93
N GLU A 282 -155.50 -35.66 59.81
CA GLU A 282 -156.73 -36.48 59.87
C GLU A 282 -157.45 -36.32 61.22
N VAL A 283 -156.72 -36.48 62.33
CA VAL A 283 -157.25 -36.30 63.72
C VAL A 283 -157.81 -34.89 63.96
N ARG A 284 -157.23 -33.85 63.32
CA ARG A 284 -157.71 -32.46 63.44
C ARG A 284 -159.06 -32.25 62.73
N TYR A 285 -159.37 -33.04 61.70
CA TYR A 285 -160.65 -32.94 60.98
C TYR A 285 -161.82 -33.52 61.79
N GLU A 286 -161.61 -34.70 62.40
CA GLU A 286 -162.63 -35.35 63.23
C GLU A 286 -163.02 -34.52 64.47
N ALA A 287 -162.02 -33.89 65.11
CA ALA A 287 -162.22 -33.01 66.27
C ALA A 287 -163.15 -31.81 65.98
N ALA A 288 -163.20 -31.31 64.74
CA ALA A 288 -164.08 -30.22 64.33
C ALA A 288 -165.54 -30.68 64.24
N VAL A 289 -165.79 -31.87 63.68
CA VAL A 289 -167.15 -32.42 63.47
C VAL A 289 -167.87 -32.72 64.79
N LEU A 290 -167.14 -33.22 65.80
CA LEU A 290 -167.70 -33.49 67.12
C LEU A 290 -168.09 -32.20 67.87
N ARG A 291 -167.30 -31.12 67.73
CA ARG A 291 -167.53 -29.83 68.42
C ARG A 291 -168.85 -29.16 68.00
N GLY A 292 -169.30 -29.35 66.75
CA GLY A 292 -170.60 -28.84 66.26
C GLY A 292 -171.83 -29.57 66.80
N LYS A 293 -171.73 -30.88 67.07
CA LYS A 293 -172.87 -31.68 67.58
C LYS A 293 -173.22 -31.33 69.04
N LEU A 294 -172.23 -30.95 69.84
CA LEU A 294 -172.38 -30.67 71.27
C LEU A 294 -173.11 -29.35 71.58
N GLN A 295 -173.19 -28.43 70.62
CA GLN A 295 -173.88 -27.14 70.79
C GLN A 295 -175.42 -27.25 70.67
N LYS A 296 -175.95 -28.16 69.84
CA LYS A 296 -177.42 -28.33 69.70
C LYS A 296 -178.07 -28.83 71.00
N VAL A 297 -177.48 -29.84 71.66
CA VAL A 297 -178.04 -30.44 72.88
C VAL A 297 -178.14 -29.44 74.06
N ARG A 298 -177.30 -28.39 74.08
CA ARG A 298 -177.41 -27.30 75.07
C ARG A 298 -178.61 -26.36 74.84
N ALA A 299 -179.21 -26.32 73.65
CA ALA A 299 -180.33 -25.43 73.34
C ALA A 299 -181.69 -25.96 73.81
N ASP A 300 -181.90 -27.29 73.75
CA ASP A 300 -183.21 -27.87 74.07
C ASP A 300 -183.42 -28.10 75.57
N PHE A 301 -182.36 -28.46 76.31
CA PHE A 301 -182.46 -28.76 77.74
C PHE A 301 -182.75 -27.53 78.62
N SER A 302 -182.56 -26.31 78.10
CA SER A 302 -182.85 -25.06 78.80
C SER A 302 -184.32 -24.64 78.72
N ARG A 303 -185.10 -25.15 77.76
CA ARG A 303 -186.54 -24.83 77.63
C ARG A 303 -187.43 -25.49 78.69
N ALA A 304 -187.07 -26.67 79.18
CA ALA A 304 -187.94 -27.47 80.04
C ALA A 304 -187.99 -27.04 81.52
N LYS A 305 -187.00 -26.29 82.01
CA LYS A 305 -186.79 -26.07 83.47
C LYS A 305 -187.18 -24.68 84.00
N ALA A 306 -187.78 -23.82 83.17
CA ALA A 306 -188.08 -22.42 83.51
C ALA A 306 -189.57 -22.12 83.85
N LEU A 307 -190.46 -23.12 83.82
CA LEU A 307 -191.91 -22.91 83.88
C LEU A 307 -192.54 -22.93 85.30
N LEU A 308 -191.78 -23.22 86.35
CA LEU A 308 -192.29 -23.30 87.73
C LEU A 308 -191.58 -22.32 88.67
N ARG A 309 -192.37 -21.34 89.17
CA ARG A 309 -192.03 -20.17 90.01
C ARG A 309 -191.32 -19.03 89.26
N ARG A 310 -191.88 -17.82 89.03
CA ARG A 310 -193.12 -17.11 89.44
C ARG A 310 -193.37 -16.99 90.96
N LYS A 311 -193.73 -15.85 91.54
CA LYS A 311 -193.59 -14.39 91.28
C LYS A 311 -194.06 -13.74 92.62
N ARG A 312 -193.67 -12.58 93.13
CA ARG A 312 -193.03 -11.30 92.71
C ARG A 312 -192.05 -10.91 93.87
N GLN A 313 -191.16 -9.90 93.89
CA GLN A 313 -190.51 -8.92 92.99
C GLN A 313 -189.44 -8.20 93.88
N SER A 314 -188.47 -7.40 93.43
CA SER A 314 -187.82 -7.15 92.12
C SER A 314 -186.50 -6.39 92.42
N ASP A 315 -185.34 -6.65 91.81
CA ASP A 315 -184.96 -7.71 90.86
C ASP A 315 -183.54 -8.25 91.18
N GLN A 316 -183.18 -9.42 90.61
CA GLN A 316 -181.99 -10.23 90.89
C GLN A 316 -181.53 -10.93 89.58
N ARG A 317 -180.29 -11.41 89.38
CA ARG A 317 -179.08 -11.50 90.22
C ARG A 317 -177.82 -11.70 89.38
N GLU A 318 -176.67 -11.67 90.05
CA GLU A 318 -175.34 -12.14 89.65
C GLU A 318 -175.25 -13.71 89.63
N GLN A 319 -174.15 -14.44 89.32
CA GLN A 319 -172.72 -14.16 89.07
C GLN A 319 -172.02 -15.42 88.46
N GLN A 320 -170.68 -15.35 88.20
CA GLN A 320 -169.68 -16.47 88.20
C GLN A 320 -169.72 -17.52 87.05
N LEU A 321 -168.62 -18.15 86.60
CA LEU A 321 -167.14 -18.09 86.83
C LEU A 321 -166.43 -18.13 85.44
N GLY A 322 -165.18 -17.68 85.20
CA GLY A 322 -163.89 -18.22 85.69
C GLY A 322 -163.46 -19.45 84.84
N LEU A 323 -162.22 -19.72 84.41
CA LEU A 323 -160.82 -19.22 84.56
C LEU A 323 -160.10 -19.50 83.19
N ASP A 324 -158.83 -19.19 82.85
CA ASP A 324 -157.83 -18.12 83.12
C ASP A 324 -156.78 -18.23 81.96
N CYS A 325 -156.18 -17.17 81.41
CA CYS A 325 -155.16 -16.26 81.98
C CYS A 325 -153.83 -17.00 82.29
N SER A 326 -152.72 -16.72 81.58
CA SER A 326 -151.78 -15.59 81.72
C SER A 326 -150.94 -15.72 83.02
N GLY A 327 -149.90 -14.93 83.34
CA GLY A 327 -149.29 -13.74 82.75
C GLY A 327 -148.33 -13.15 83.82
N GLY A 328 -147.24 -12.49 83.44
CA GLY A 328 -146.28 -11.97 84.42
C GLY A 328 -146.58 -10.55 84.91
N SER A 329 -146.32 -10.25 86.19
CA SER A 329 -145.89 -8.92 86.69
C SER A 329 -145.67 -8.91 88.22
N ASN A 330 -144.46 -8.52 88.62
CA ASN A 330 -144.02 -7.81 89.83
C ASN A 330 -144.86 -7.76 91.12
N THR A 331 -144.17 -7.95 92.25
CA THR A 331 -144.65 -7.63 93.60
C THR A 331 -144.39 -6.17 94.00
N MET A 332 -145.24 -5.64 94.88
CA MET A 332 -144.84 -4.68 95.91
C MET A 332 -145.63 -4.96 97.18
N THR A 333 -144.93 -5.00 98.32
CA THR A 333 -145.43 -5.30 99.68
C THR A 333 -146.07 -6.67 99.94
N ARG A 334 -146.07 -7.23 101.16
CA ARG A 334 -145.03 -7.32 102.24
C ARG A 334 -145.64 -8.14 103.40
N ASP A 335 -144.86 -9.05 104.01
CA ASP A 335 -145.14 -9.81 105.25
C ASP A 335 -146.40 -10.72 105.18
N ASN A 336 -146.51 -11.89 105.81
CA ASN A 336 -145.76 -12.55 106.88
C ASN A 336 -145.86 -14.09 106.73
N GLY A 337 -144.78 -14.82 107.04
CA GLY A 337 -144.79 -16.26 107.38
C GLY A 337 -145.23 -17.26 106.28
N GLU A 338 -144.90 -18.54 106.34
CA GLU A 338 -143.91 -19.24 107.19
C GLU A 338 -143.64 -20.60 106.52
N LYS A 339 -142.38 -21.09 106.51
CA LYS A 339 -141.97 -22.44 106.00
C LYS A 339 -142.16 -22.65 104.47
N GLU A 340 -141.39 -23.48 103.76
CA GLU A 340 -140.24 -24.32 104.14
C GLU A 340 -139.26 -24.57 102.96
N LYS A 341 -137.95 -24.61 103.30
CA LYS A 341 -136.86 -25.44 102.72
C LYS A 341 -136.52 -25.42 101.20
N SER A 342 -135.27 -25.00 100.95
CA SER A 342 -134.27 -25.56 100.02
C SER A 342 -134.56 -25.71 98.51
N ASP A 343 -133.81 -24.95 97.70
CA ASP A 343 -133.08 -25.46 96.51
C ASP A 343 -132.09 -24.44 95.88
N SER A 344 -132.19 -23.15 96.22
CA SER A 344 -131.50 -22.01 95.57
C SER A 344 -129.95 -22.00 95.59
N VAL A 345 -129.28 -22.98 96.20
CA VAL A 345 -127.81 -23.05 96.24
C VAL A 345 -127.24 -23.71 94.97
N HIS A 346 -127.99 -24.58 94.31
CA HIS A 346 -127.46 -25.41 93.22
C HIS A 346 -127.21 -24.63 91.92
N ASP A 347 -128.04 -23.63 91.60
CA ASP A 347 -127.89 -22.82 90.38
C ASP A 347 -126.76 -21.80 90.44
N ALA A 348 -126.50 -21.22 91.63
CA ALA A 348 -125.33 -20.36 91.84
C ALA A 348 -124.02 -21.10 91.59
N PHE A 349 -123.95 -22.38 91.98
CA PHE A 349 -122.77 -23.22 91.75
C PHE A 349 -122.58 -23.55 90.26
N ARG A 350 -123.68 -23.83 89.53
CA ARG A 350 -123.63 -24.08 88.07
C ARG A 350 -123.12 -22.87 87.29
N ALA A 351 -123.56 -21.66 87.60
CA ALA A 351 -123.09 -20.45 86.94
C ALA A 351 -121.57 -20.24 87.13
N LEU A 352 -121.09 -20.40 88.37
CA LEU A 352 -119.67 -20.24 88.71
C LEU A 352 -118.79 -21.32 88.06
N GLN A 353 -119.32 -22.53 87.87
CA GLN A 353 -118.65 -23.61 87.13
C GLN A 353 -118.49 -23.31 85.63
N VAL A 354 -119.47 -22.65 84.99
CA VAL A 354 -119.39 -22.24 83.58
C VAL A 354 -118.34 -21.14 83.38
N GLU A 355 -118.31 -20.12 84.24
CA GLU A 355 -117.27 -19.08 84.23
C GLU A 355 -115.86 -19.68 84.42
N HIS A 356 -115.72 -20.67 85.31
CA HIS A 356 -114.46 -21.35 85.54
C HIS A 356 -114.00 -22.19 84.34
N GLU A 357 -114.91 -22.84 83.61
CA GLU A 357 -114.61 -23.51 82.34
C GLU A 357 -114.22 -22.52 81.24
N ALA A 358 -114.91 -21.38 81.14
CA ALA A 358 -114.59 -20.31 80.20
C ALA A 358 -113.19 -19.73 80.45
N PHE A 359 -112.87 -19.35 81.69
CA PHE A 359 -111.54 -18.84 82.05
C PHE A 359 -110.44 -19.88 81.81
N LYS A 360 -110.66 -21.17 82.09
CA LYS A 360 -109.72 -22.24 81.70
C LYS A 360 -109.52 -22.33 80.20
N ALA A 361 -110.55 -22.08 79.39
CA ALA A 361 -110.45 -22.11 77.93
C ALA A 361 -109.68 -20.88 77.39
N GLU A 362 -109.88 -19.70 77.97
CA GLU A 362 -109.12 -18.50 77.63
C GLU A 362 -107.65 -18.60 78.05
N TRP A 363 -107.37 -19.09 79.26
CA TRP A 363 -105.99 -19.33 79.72
C TRP A 363 -105.24 -20.31 78.80
N ARG A 364 -105.91 -21.40 78.37
CA ARG A 364 -105.36 -22.33 77.36
C ARG A 364 -105.02 -21.61 76.05
N LYS A 365 -105.96 -20.85 75.47
CA LYS A 365 -105.74 -20.06 74.24
C LYS A 365 -104.59 -19.04 74.40
N CYS A 366 -104.47 -18.37 75.54
CA CYS A 366 -103.39 -17.43 75.79
C CYS A 366 -102.03 -18.13 75.92
N ALA A 367 -101.95 -19.25 76.65
CA ALA A 367 -100.73 -20.06 76.73
C ALA A 367 -100.34 -20.69 75.38
N GLU A 368 -101.31 -21.02 74.53
CA GLU A 368 -101.07 -21.48 73.15
C GLU A 368 -100.50 -20.37 72.27
N ARG A 369 -101.09 -19.16 72.27
CA ARG A 369 -100.52 -17.99 71.57
C ARG A 369 -99.11 -17.66 72.04
N GLU A 370 -98.86 -17.71 73.35
CA GLU A 370 -97.54 -17.45 73.95
C GLU A 370 -96.50 -18.50 73.52
N ARG A 371 -96.88 -19.79 73.51
CA ARG A 371 -96.03 -20.87 72.97
C ARG A 371 -95.76 -20.70 71.48
N GLU A 372 -96.76 -20.31 70.69
CA GLU A 372 -96.61 -20.08 69.26
C GLU A 372 -95.65 -18.91 68.99
N ALA A 373 -95.82 -17.79 69.69
CA ALA A 373 -94.91 -16.66 69.64
C ALA A 373 -93.48 -17.03 70.05
N ARG A 374 -93.31 -17.87 71.10
CA ARG A 374 -91.98 -18.41 71.48
C ARG A 374 -91.38 -19.30 70.39
N ARG A 375 -92.16 -20.17 69.74
CA ARG A 375 -91.67 -21.01 68.61
C ARG A 375 -91.26 -20.14 67.42
N GLN A 376 -92.08 -19.15 67.04
CA GLN A 376 -91.77 -18.21 65.96
C GLN A 376 -90.52 -17.37 66.26
N ALA A 377 -90.37 -16.86 67.49
CA ALA A 377 -89.18 -16.14 67.92
C ALA A 377 -87.93 -17.04 67.92
N ALA A 378 -88.02 -18.28 68.43
CA ALA A 378 -86.91 -19.23 68.39
C ALA A 378 -86.51 -19.60 66.96
N ALA A 379 -87.48 -19.82 66.05
CA ALA A 379 -87.23 -20.05 64.64
C ALA A 379 -86.51 -18.85 64.00
N ARG A 380 -86.98 -17.61 64.23
CA ARG A 380 -86.38 -16.40 63.68
C ARG A 380 -84.97 -16.14 64.24
N ILE A 381 -84.73 -16.42 65.52
CA ILE A 381 -83.39 -16.37 66.12
C ILE A 381 -82.46 -17.41 65.47
N ASN A 382 -82.97 -18.59 65.14
CA ASN A 382 -82.18 -19.63 64.46
C ASN A 382 -81.90 -19.29 62.99
N THR A 383 -82.83 -18.68 62.23
CA THR A 383 -82.50 -18.19 60.88
C THR A 383 -81.46 -17.06 60.94
N LEU A 384 -81.63 -16.07 61.83
CA LEU A 384 -80.67 -14.98 62.00
C LEU A 384 -79.27 -15.48 62.42
N LYS A 385 -79.18 -16.56 63.22
CA LYS A 385 -77.90 -17.22 63.53
C LYS A 385 -77.27 -17.90 62.32
N ALA A 386 -78.06 -18.58 61.49
CA ALA A 386 -77.58 -19.22 60.26
C ALA A 386 -77.18 -18.19 59.19
N GLU A 387 -77.98 -17.14 59.01
CA GLU A 387 -77.67 -15.98 58.16
C GLU A 387 -76.35 -15.32 58.61
N ARG A 388 -76.19 -15.08 59.92
CA ARG A 388 -74.95 -14.54 60.48
C ARG A 388 -73.75 -15.44 60.23
N SER A 389 -73.84 -16.75 60.47
CA SER A 389 -72.71 -17.65 60.26
C SER A 389 -72.34 -17.79 58.78
N ALA A 390 -73.32 -17.75 57.86
CA ALA A 390 -73.09 -17.69 56.43
C ALA A 390 -72.38 -16.37 56.02
N CYS A 391 -72.76 -15.24 56.60
CA CYS A 391 -72.06 -13.97 56.41
C CYS A 391 -70.62 -13.99 56.98
N GLU A 392 -70.40 -14.56 58.16
CA GLU A 392 -69.06 -14.69 58.76
C GLU A 392 -68.13 -15.58 57.90
N ILE A 393 -68.64 -16.70 57.37
CA ILE A 393 -67.93 -17.56 56.41
C ILE A 393 -67.64 -16.81 55.10
N ALA A 394 -68.62 -16.07 54.56
CA ALA A 394 -68.44 -15.29 53.33
C ALA A 394 -67.40 -14.16 53.51
N VAL A 395 -67.38 -13.51 54.68
CA VAL A 395 -66.37 -12.49 55.03
C VAL A 395 -64.98 -13.11 55.14
N ALA A 396 -64.83 -14.26 55.80
CA ALA A 396 -63.55 -14.98 55.88
C ALA A 396 -63.04 -15.35 54.46
N ALA A 397 -63.88 -15.96 53.63
CA ALA A 397 -63.53 -16.30 52.25
C ALA A 397 -63.23 -15.07 51.37
N CYS A 398 -63.81 -13.90 51.67
CA CYS A 398 -63.43 -12.63 51.04
C CYS A 398 -62.06 -12.12 51.55
N GLN A 399 -61.79 -12.18 52.85
CA GLN A 399 -60.51 -11.77 53.44
C GLN A 399 -59.34 -12.63 52.91
N GLU A 400 -59.53 -13.95 52.77
CA GLU A 400 -58.54 -14.85 52.16
C GLU A 400 -58.28 -14.49 50.69
N ARG A 401 -59.32 -14.23 49.90
CA ARG A 401 -59.20 -13.76 48.50
C ARG A 401 -58.50 -12.40 48.40
N CYS A 402 -58.78 -11.47 49.31
CA CYS A 402 -58.04 -10.22 49.39
C CYS A 402 -56.56 -10.45 49.74
N ALA A 403 -56.25 -11.37 50.68
CA ALA A 403 -54.89 -11.67 51.08
C ALA A 403 -54.07 -12.36 49.96
N THR A 404 -54.67 -13.24 49.16
CA THR A 404 -54.00 -13.84 48.00
C THR A 404 -53.80 -12.83 46.88
N LEU A 405 -54.79 -11.98 46.59
CA LEU A 405 -54.65 -10.89 45.60
C LEU A 405 -53.60 -9.85 46.01
N VAL A 406 -53.49 -9.48 47.29
CA VAL A 406 -52.43 -8.59 47.79
C VAL A 406 -51.04 -9.23 47.63
N LYS A 407 -50.89 -10.54 47.91
CA LYS A 407 -49.63 -11.27 47.66
C LYS A 407 -49.28 -11.33 46.17
N ALA A 408 -50.27 -11.52 45.29
CA ALA A 408 -50.06 -11.49 43.84
C ALA A 408 -49.64 -10.10 43.35
N LEU A 409 -50.31 -9.04 43.80
CA LEU A 409 -49.98 -7.63 43.50
C LEU A 409 -48.58 -7.23 43.99
N GLN A 410 -48.12 -7.80 45.11
CA GLN A 410 -46.75 -7.59 45.59
C GLN A 410 -45.70 -8.28 44.69
N ARG A 411 -45.99 -9.51 44.21
CA ARG A 411 -45.13 -10.23 43.25
C ARG A 411 -45.00 -9.48 41.92
N THR A 412 -46.12 -9.12 41.30
CA THR A 412 -46.12 -8.38 40.02
C THR A 412 -45.48 -6.99 40.14
N ARG A 413 -45.58 -6.32 41.29
CA ARG A 413 -44.83 -5.08 41.57
C ARG A 413 -43.32 -5.29 41.73
N LEU A 414 -42.86 -6.47 42.15
CA LEU A 414 -41.44 -6.81 42.20
C LEU A 414 -40.90 -7.24 40.84
N GLU A 415 -41.68 -8.02 40.07
CA GLU A 415 -41.39 -8.38 38.67
C GLU A 415 -41.31 -7.14 37.78
N ALA A 416 -42.30 -6.23 37.84
CA ALA A 416 -42.25 -4.95 37.14
C ALA A 416 -41.03 -4.10 37.52
N LYS A 417 -40.56 -4.17 38.78
CA LYS A 417 -39.32 -3.50 39.22
C LYS A 417 -38.04 -4.19 38.71
N ARG A 418 -38.07 -5.50 38.42
CA ARG A 418 -36.97 -6.23 37.76
C ARG A 418 -36.90 -5.85 36.28
N HIS A 419 -38.02 -5.98 35.57
CA HIS A 419 -38.13 -5.58 34.17
C HIS A 419 -37.80 -4.09 33.94
N ALA A 420 -38.20 -3.19 34.85
CA ALA A 420 -37.82 -1.78 34.78
C ALA A 420 -36.32 -1.50 35.02
N LYS A 421 -35.56 -2.44 35.59
CA LYS A 421 -34.09 -2.40 35.64
C LYS A 421 -33.46 -3.03 34.39
N GLU A 422 -33.99 -4.18 33.95
CA GLU A 422 -33.56 -4.86 32.73
C GLU A 422 -33.71 -3.96 31.49
N VAL A 423 -34.83 -3.24 31.36
CA VAL A 423 -35.05 -2.28 30.28
C VAL A 423 -34.03 -1.13 30.31
N ARG A 424 -33.71 -0.58 31.49
CA ARG A 424 -32.66 0.46 31.61
C ARG A 424 -31.30 -0.07 31.21
N HIS A 425 -30.95 -1.26 31.69
CA HIS A 425 -29.67 -1.89 31.35
C HIS A 425 -29.56 -2.21 29.85
N MET A 426 -30.66 -2.60 29.20
CA MET A 426 -30.69 -2.79 27.75
C MET A 426 -30.69 -1.47 26.97
N GLN A 427 -31.19 -0.37 27.54
CA GLN A 427 -31.04 0.99 26.99
C GLN A 427 -29.58 1.46 27.10
N GLU A 428 -28.97 1.36 28.28
CA GLU A 428 -27.54 1.66 28.53
C GLU A 428 -26.64 0.91 27.55
N ARG A 429 -26.87 -0.40 27.35
CA ARG A 429 -26.11 -1.21 26.39
C ARG A 429 -26.39 -0.85 24.93
N ARG A 430 -27.64 -0.50 24.58
CA ARG A 430 -27.98 -0.02 23.23
C ARG A 430 -27.27 1.29 22.90
N ASP A 431 -27.16 2.19 23.87
CA ASP A 431 -26.59 3.51 23.66
C ASP A 431 -25.06 3.45 23.65
N ALA A 432 -24.43 2.61 24.49
CA ALA A 432 -23.00 2.29 24.36
C ALA A 432 -22.65 1.70 22.98
N VAL A 433 -23.43 0.73 22.48
CA VAL A 433 -23.24 0.17 21.12
C VAL A 433 -23.49 1.22 20.02
N ARG A 434 -24.40 2.17 20.25
CA ARG A 434 -24.63 3.29 19.32
C ARG A 434 -23.40 4.19 19.24
N ASP A 435 -22.78 4.50 20.37
CA ASP A 435 -21.60 5.36 20.44
C ASP A 435 -20.36 4.67 19.88
N GLU A 436 -20.21 3.35 20.08
CA GLU A 436 -19.22 2.52 19.37
C GLU A 436 -19.42 2.57 17.85
N VAL A 437 -20.66 2.39 17.36
CA VAL A 437 -20.98 2.47 15.92
C VAL A 437 -20.73 3.86 15.35
N ASN A 438 -21.02 4.93 16.09
CA ASN A 438 -20.70 6.31 15.71
C ASN A 438 -19.18 6.50 15.56
N LEU A 439 -18.40 6.04 16.55
CA LEU A 439 -16.94 6.12 16.54
C LEU A 439 -16.32 5.29 15.40
N TYR A 440 -16.87 4.11 15.08
CA TYR A 440 -16.45 3.35 13.90
C TYR A 440 -16.82 4.06 12.59
N ALA A 441 -17.98 4.71 12.50
CA ALA A 441 -18.38 5.47 11.31
C ALA A 441 -17.50 6.72 11.08
N GLU A 442 -17.11 7.43 12.13
CA GLU A 442 -16.11 8.50 12.06
C GLU A 442 -14.73 7.96 11.67
N ARG A 443 -14.34 6.81 12.22
CA ARG A 443 -13.08 6.16 11.87
C ARG A 443 -13.03 5.76 10.39
N ILE A 444 -14.11 5.20 9.85
CA ILE A 444 -14.26 4.87 8.43
C ILE A 444 -14.08 6.12 7.57
N LYS A 445 -14.82 7.21 7.85
CA LYS A 445 -14.66 8.49 7.14
C LYS A 445 -13.22 9.01 7.14
N SER A 446 -12.52 8.89 8.28
CA SER A 446 -11.10 9.31 8.39
C SER A 446 -10.16 8.47 7.51
N LEU A 447 -10.49 7.21 7.25
CA LEU A 447 -9.73 6.30 6.39
C LEU A 447 -10.10 6.48 4.91
N GLU A 448 -11.37 6.76 4.61
CA GLU A 448 -11.83 7.11 3.26
C GLU A 448 -11.17 8.41 2.78
N GLU A 449 -11.12 9.44 3.62
CA GLU A 449 -10.44 10.71 3.32
C GLU A 449 -8.92 10.52 3.18
N MET A 450 -8.29 9.70 4.04
CA MET A 450 -6.87 9.35 3.89
C MET A 450 -6.60 8.61 2.57
N ASN A 451 -7.47 7.67 2.17
CA ASN A 451 -7.38 6.97 0.89
C ASN A 451 -7.58 7.92 -0.29
N ARG A 452 -8.47 8.91 -0.19
CA ARG A 452 -8.66 9.96 -1.22
C ARG A 452 -7.38 10.77 -1.42
N VAL A 453 -6.77 11.26 -0.34
CA VAL A 453 -5.50 12.02 -0.39
C VAL A 453 -4.34 11.17 -0.91
N LEU A 454 -4.31 9.87 -0.60
CA LEU A 454 -3.32 8.95 -1.17
C LEU A 454 -3.56 8.70 -2.68
N GLY A 455 -4.82 8.58 -3.11
CA GLY A 455 -5.17 8.48 -4.54
C GLY A 455 -4.76 9.72 -5.32
N GLU A 456 -5.05 10.92 -4.80
CA GLU A 456 -4.65 12.20 -5.40
C GLU A 456 -3.13 12.32 -5.52
N ARG A 457 -2.38 11.90 -4.49
CA ARG A 457 -0.90 11.85 -4.52
C ARG A 457 -0.37 10.83 -5.54
N ASN A 458 -0.96 9.65 -5.62
CA ASN A 458 -0.55 8.63 -6.59
C ASN A 458 -0.78 9.11 -8.03
N MET A 459 -1.91 9.79 -8.31
CA MET A 459 -2.17 10.39 -9.63
C MET A 459 -1.15 11.49 -9.98
N ALA A 460 -0.79 12.35 -9.02
CA ALA A 460 0.26 13.36 -9.22
C ALA A 460 1.65 12.74 -9.46
N GLN A 461 1.98 11.65 -8.76
CA GLN A 461 3.23 10.90 -8.97
C GLN A 461 3.26 10.20 -10.33
N LEU A 462 2.15 9.56 -10.75
CA LEU A 462 2.04 8.95 -12.08
C LEU A 462 2.21 9.98 -13.19
N SER A 463 1.53 11.13 -13.10
CA SER A 463 1.68 12.23 -14.07
C SER A 463 3.11 12.77 -14.14
N CYS A 464 3.82 12.85 -13.00
CA CYS A 464 5.23 13.23 -12.95
C CYS A 464 6.15 12.17 -13.61
N VAL A 465 5.89 10.88 -13.40
CA VAL A 465 6.60 9.79 -14.08
C VAL A 465 6.33 9.80 -15.59
N GLU A 466 5.11 10.08 -16.02
CA GLU A 466 4.75 10.23 -17.43
C GLU A 466 5.46 11.41 -18.09
N SER A 467 5.55 12.57 -17.43
CA SER A 467 6.31 13.72 -17.95
C SER A 467 7.82 13.42 -18.04
N LEU A 468 8.39 12.74 -17.04
CA LEU A 468 9.80 12.34 -17.06
C LEU A 468 10.10 11.28 -18.13
N GLN A 469 9.17 10.34 -18.39
CA GLN A 469 9.27 9.40 -19.51
C GLN A 469 9.18 10.11 -20.87
N LYS A 470 8.35 11.17 -20.98
CA LYS A 470 8.27 11.98 -22.20
C LYS A 470 9.56 12.75 -22.45
N GLU A 471 10.10 13.41 -21.42
CA GLU A 471 11.41 14.06 -21.49
C GLU A 471 12.55 13.09 -21.84
N LEU A 472 12.50 11.85 -21.33
CA LEU A 472 13.49 10.82 -21.65
C LEU A 472 13.45 10.48 -23.15
N ARG A 473 12.26 10.19 -23.69
CA ARG A 473 12.06 9.89 -25.13
C ARG A 473 12.48 11.06 -26.02
N GLU A 474 12.16 12.30 -25.65
CA GLU A 474 12.59 13.49 -26.39
C GLU A 474 14.13 13.65 -26.40
N LYS A 475 14.81 13.29 -25.30
CA LYS A 475 16.28 13.27 -25.23
C LYS A 475 16.89 12.10 -25.99
N GLU A 476 16.26 10.93 -25.97
CA GLU A 476 16.65 9.77 -26.78
C GLU A 476 16.49 10.07 -28.29
N GLU A 477 15.38 10.65 -28.73
CA GLU A 477 15.15 11.08 -30.11
C GLU A 477 16.17 12.15 -30.56
N ALA A 478 16.49 13.11 -29.68
CA ALA A 478 17.52 14.10 -29.93
C ALA A 478 18.92 13.46 -30.11
N LEU A 479 19.33 12.55 -29.21
CA LEU A 479 20.59 11.81 -29.32
C LEU A 479 20.63 10.98 -30.61
N ASN A 480 19.59 10.19 -30.89
CA ASN A 480 19.44 9.41 -32.12
C ASN A 480 19.46 10.29 -33.39
N SER A 481 19.10 11.59 -33.31
CA SER A 481 19.24 12.53 -34.43
C SER A 481 20.67 13.07 -34.59
N ALA A 482 21.35 13.33 -33.47
CA ALA A 482 22.74 13.77 -33.47
C ALA A 482 23.67 12.66 -33.98
N GLU A 483 23.47 11.42 -33.53
CA GLU A 483 24.20 10.24 -34.01
C GLU A 483 24.04 10.04 -35.52
N ARG A 484 22.82 10.15 -36.06
CA ARG A 484 22.60 10.10 -37.52
C ARG A 484 23.34 11.22 -38.25
N ALA A 485 23.28 12.46 -37.77
CA ALA A 485 24.01 13.58 -38.37
C ALA A 485 25.55 13.40 -38.29
N PHE A 486 26.07 12.76 -37.24
CA PHE A 486 27.49 12.40 -37.16
C PHE A 486 27.85 11.28 -38.14
N CYS A 487 27.04 10.23 -38.25
CA CYS A 487 27.24 9.14 -39.22
C CYS A 487 27.18 9.64 -40.68
N GLU A 488 26.23 10.51 -41.02
CA GLU A 488 26.12 11.17 -42.33
C GLU A 488 27.38 12.02 -42.61
N ARG A 489 27.88 12.73 -41.60
CA ARG A 489 29.12 13.53 -41.71
C ARG A 489 30.38 12.67 -41.87
N ILE A 490 30.45 11.52 -41.20
CA ILE A 490 31.54 10.55 -41.37
C ILE A 490 31.50 9.99 -42.80
N ALA A 491 30.36 9.47 -43.26
CA ALA A 491 30.21 8.93 -44.61
C ALA A 491 30.53 9.97 -45.71
N PHE A 492 30.15 11.24 -45.51
CA PHE A 492 30.56 12.33 -46.40
C PHE A 492 32.07 12.56 -46.43
N LEU A 493 32.74 12.55 -45.27
CA LEU A 493 34.20 12.72 -45.18
C LEU A 493 34.97 11.52 -45.76
N GLU A 494 34.49 10.30 -45.52
CA GLU A 494 35.03 9.07 -46.13
C GLU A 494 34.88 9.09 -47.65
N GLY A 495 33.71 9.46 -48.16
CA GLY A 495 33.47 9.63 -49.59
C GLY A 495 34.36 10.72 -50.21
N ARG A 496 34.56 11.85 -49.53
CA ARG A 496 35.46 12.92 -50.01
C ARG A 496 36.92 12.48 -50.02
N LEU A 497 37.38 11.79 -48.98
CA LEU A 497 38.73 11.25 -48.88
C LEU A 497 38.97 10.14 -49.93
N HIS A 498 37.93 9.35 -50.27
CA HIS A 498 38.00 8.39 -51.36
C HIS A 498 38.19 9.09 -52.72
N MET A 499 37.38 10.11 -53.02
CA MET A 499 37.51 10.92 -54.23
C MET A 499 38.87 11.63 -54.34
N GLU A 500 39.37 12.22 -53.24
CA GLU A 500 40.70 12.83 -53.17
C GLU A 500 41.80 11.80 -53.44
N LYS A 501 41.72 10.62 -52.82
CA LYS A 501 42.66 9.50 -53.04
C LYS A 501 42.62 9.01 -54.49
N GLU A 502 41.46 8.89 -55.11
CA GLU A 502 41.35 8.50 -56.53
C GLU A 502 41.92 9.58 -57.47
N GLY A 503 41.71 10.87 -57.15
CA GLY A 503 42.34 12.00 -57.83
C GLY A 503 43.87 11.93 -57.79
N PHE A 504 44.46 11.83 -56.59
CA PHE A 504 45.91 11.69 -56.43
C PHE A 504 46.47 10.42 -57.11
N LEU A 505 45.71 9.31 -57.13
CA LEU A 505 46.09 8.10 -57.87
C LEU A 505 45.92 8.24 -59.39
N GLY A 506 45.13 9.19 -59.87
CA GLY A 506 45.09 9.63 -61.26
C GLY A 506 46.33 10.44 -61.62
N GLU A 507 46.57 11.54 -60.89
CA GLU A 507 47.75 12.40 -61.05
C GLU A 507 49.06 11.58 -61.00
N LEU A 508 49.20 10.66 -60.04
CA LEU A 508 50.39 9.81 -59.93
C LEU A 508 50.62 8.94 -61.19
N LYS A 509 49.55 8.45 -61.83
CA LYS A 509 49.66 7.70 -63.10
C LYS A 509 50.07 8.61 -64.25
N GLU A 510 49.50 9.82 -64.33
CA GLU A 510 49.87 10.81 -65.35
C GLU A 510 51.35 11.21 -65.21
N TRP A 511 51.81 11.53 -64.00
CA TRP A 511 53.23 11.79 -63.74
C TRP A 511 54.13 10.59 -64.05
N THR A 512 53.67 9.36 -63.78
CA THR A 512 54.41 8.14 -64.16
C THR A 512 54.51 7.98 -65.67
N LEU A 513 53.43 8.23 -66.41
CA LEU A 513 53.42 8.20 -67.88
C LEU A 513 54.34 9.28 -68.47
N VAL A 514 54.32 10.51 -67.92
CA VAL A 514 55.23 11.60 -68.33
C VAL A 514 56.69 11.23 -68.06
N LEU A 515 57.01 10.61 -66.91
CA LEU A 515 58.36 10.12 -66.61
C LEU A 515 58.79 8.97 -67.52
N GLU A 516 57.90 8.05 -67.88
CA GLU A 516 58.17 7.02 -68.86
C GLU A 516 58.40 7.58 -70.26
N GLU A 517 57.61 8.57 -70.69
CA GLU A 517 57.79 9.23 -71.99
C GLU A 517 59.09 10.04 -72.05
N ALA A 518 59.43 10.73 -70.96
CA ALA A 518 60.73 11.40 -70.81
C ALA A 518 61.89 10.41 -70.89
N ARG A 519 61.80 9.24 -70.23
CA ARG A 519 62.79 8.16 -70.35
C ARG A 519 62.89 7.62 -71.77
N LYS A 520 61.76 7.39 -72.46
CA LYS A 520 61.73 6.94 -73.87
C LYS A 520 62.40 7.98 -74.79
N LYS A 521 62.11 9.27 -74.60
CA LYS A 521 62.75 10.39 -75.34
C LYS A 521 64.26 10.48 -75.06
N LEU A 522 64.69 10.25 -73.82
CA LEU A 522 66.10 10.25 -73.44
C LEU A 522 66.86 9.11 -74.12
N VAL A 523 66.33 7.88 -74.10
CA VAL A 523 66.91 6.72 -74.82
C VAL A 523 66.97 6.95 -76.34
N VAL A 524 65.97 7.61 -76.93
CA VAL A 524 66.02 8.00 -78.35
C VAL A 524 67.17 8.98 -78.60
N ALA A 525 67.30 10.04 -77.79
CA ALA A 525 68.37 11.03 -77.92
C ALA A 525 69.77 10.45 -77.68
N GLU A 526 69.92 9.46 -76.79
CA GLU A 526 71.16 8.68 -76.63
C GLU A 526 71.46 7.87 -77.92
N SER A 527 70.47 7.20 -78.50
CA SER A 527 70.65 6.43 -79.74
C SER A 527 70.95 7.32 -80.97
N GLU A 528 70.41 8.54 -81.01
CA GLU A 528 70.74 9.53 -82.04
C GLU A 528 72.16 10.08 -81.85
N ARG A 529 72.59 10.34 -80.61
CA ARG A 529 73.96 10.73 -80.29
C ARG A 529 74.98 9.63 -80.65
N ASP A 530 74.67 8.37 -80.35
CA ASP A 530 75.54 7.24 -80.72
C ASP A 530 75.62 7.07 -82.23
N ARG A 531 74.50 7.26 -82.94
CA ARG A 531 74.46 7.30 -84.41
C ARG A 531 75.28 8.47 -84.97
N GLU A 532 75.24 9.64 -84.35
CA GLU A 532 76.06 10.78 -84.76
C GLU A 532 77.55 10.51 -84.51
N ALA A 533 77.91 9.93 -83.37
CA ALA A 533 79.28 9.53 -83.06
C ALA A 533 79.81 8.48 -84.06
N MET A 534 78.98 7.51 -84.44
CA MET A 534 79.27 6.53 -85.48
C MET A 534 79.52 7.19 -86.85
N LEU A 535 78.64 8.11 -87.27
CA LEU A 535 78.77 8.84 -88.54
C LEU A 535 80.01 9.75 -88.57
N ARG A 536 80.31 10.46 -87.47
CA ARG A 536 81.54 11.23 -87.30
C ARG A 536 82.77 10.32 -87.39
N GLY A 537 82.73 9.13 -86.79
CA GLY A 537 83.78 8.11 -86.92
C GLY A 537 83.98 7.62 -88.36
N MET A 538 82.90 7.33 -89.08
CA MET A 538 82.96 6.94 -90.50
C MET A 538 83.56 8.05 -91.38
N LEU A 539 83.18 9.31 -91.17
CA LEU A 539 83.76 10.45 -91.91
C LEU A 539 85.27 10.61 -91.65
N VAL A 540 85.73 10.37 -90.42
CA VAL A 540 87.16 10.38 -90.08
C VAL A 540 87.92 9.26 -90.78
N GLU A 541 87.35 8.05 -90.89
CA GLU A 541 87.99 6.99 -91.68
C GLU A 541 87.95 7.25 -93.19
N GLN A 542 86.85 7.76 -93.75
CA GLN A 542 86.80 8.16 -95.15
C GLN A 542 87.88 9.21 -95.48
N HIS A 543 88.03 10.24 -94.64
CA HIS A 543 89.08 11.25 -94.84
C HIS A 543 90.51 10.65 -94.72
N ARG A 544 90.71 9.61 -93.90
CA ARG A 544 91.96 8.84 -93.84
C ARG A 544 92.16 7.94 -95.07
N GLU A 545 91.09 7.50 -95.73
CA GLU A 545 91.14 6.74 -96.99
C GLU A 545 91.44 7.65 -98.18
N GLU A 546 90.80 8.81 -98.25
CA GLU A 546 91.08 9.85 -99.24
C GLU A 546 92.52 10.34 -99.14
N GLU A 547 93.03 10.61 -97.93
CA GLU A 547 94.46 10.92 -97.74
C GLU A 547 95.39 9.80 -98.22
N ARG A 548 95.05 8.53 -97.94
CA ARG A 548 95.82 7.36 -98.40
C ARG A 548 95.81 7.25 -99.92
N MET A 549 94.67 7.50 -100.57
CA MET A 549 94.57 7.48 -102.03
C MET A 549 95.30 8.67 -102.67
N LEU A 550 95.17 9.89 -102.15
CA LEU A 550 95.88 11.08 -102.64
C LEU A 550 97.40 10.90 -102.57
N LYS A 551 97.93 10.39 -101.44
CA LYS A 551 99.35 10.06 -101.30
C LYS A 551 99.81 9.00 -102.30
N LYS A 552 98.94 8.08 -102.70
CA LYS A 552 99.23 7.04 -103.69
C LYS A 552 99.21 7.57 -105.13
N VAL A 553 98.20 8.36 -105.50
CA VAL A 553 98.10 9.01 -106.82
C VAL A 553 99.28 9.96 -107.04
N LEU A 554 99.65 10.77 -106.05
CA LEU A 554 100.82 11.66 -106.13
C LEU A 554 102.13 10.87 -106.34
N ALA A 555 102.27 9.69 -105.74
CA ALA A 555 103.42 8.82 -105.97
C ALA A 555 103.42 8.21 -107.39
N GLU A 556 102.25 7.78 -107.88
CA GLU A 556 102.07 7.21 -109.22
C GLU A 556 102.30 8.26 -110.33
N GLU A 557 101.85 9.51 -110.13
CA GLU A 557 102.14 10.65 -111.02
C GLU A 557 103.63 11.04 -111.01
N HIS A 558 104.27 11.05 -109.84
CA HIS A 558 105.70 11.36 -109.73
C HIS A 558 106.56 10.30 -110.43
N GLN A 559 106.19 9.01 -110.30
CA GLN A 559 106.82 7.90 -111.00
C GLN A 559 106.70 8.05 -112.53
N ALA A 560 105.52 8.44 -113.03
CA ALA A 560 105.28 8.68 -114.45
C ALA A 560 106.11 9.85 -115.00
N ALA A 561 106.23 10.95 -114.25
CA ALA A 561 107.03 12.11 -114.64
C ALA A 561 108.53 11.78 -114.78
N VAL A 562 109.07 10.96 -113.86
CA VAL A 562 110.47 10.51 -113.90
C VAL A 562 110.76 9.67 -115.15
N VAL A 563 109.88 8.72 -115.51
CA VAL A 563 110.05 7.86 -116.71
C VAL A 563 110.08 8.69 -118.00
N VAL A 564 109.21 9.71 -118.10
CA VAL A 564 109.16 10.61 -119.28
C VAL A 564 110.39 11.53 -119.37
N LEU A 565 111.02 11.88 -118.25
CA LEU A 565 112.28 12.63 -118.25
C LEU A 565 113.47 11.74 -118.63
N GLN A 566 113.52 10.50 -118.12
CA GLN A 566 114.60 9.56 -118.43
C GLN A 566 114.71 9.31 -119.95
N GLY A 567 113.59 8.97 -120.61
CA GLY A 567 113.56 8.74 -122.06
C GLY A 567 113.89 9.95 -122.94
N LYS A 568 113.96 11.17 -122.37
CA LYS A 568 114.47 12.37 -123.07
C LYS A 568 115.98 12.54 -122.94
N ILE A 569 116.57 12.04 -121.85
CA ILE A 569 118.02 12.04 -121.64
C ILE A 569 118.67 11.05 -122.62
N ASP A 570 118.15 9.83 -122.71
CA ASP A 570 118.65 8.77 -123.61
C ASP A 570 118.75 9.24 -125.07
N VAL A 571 117.76 10.01 -125.55
CA VAL A 571 117.73 10.57 -126.91
C VAL A 571 118.78 11.66 -127.12
N LEU A 572 119.09 12.46 -126.09
CA LEU A 572 120.13 13.49 -126.15
C LEU A 572 121.54 12.87 -126.13
N GLU A 573 121.78 11.85 -125.31
CA GLU A 573 123.06 11.13 -125.29
C GLU A 573 123.37 10.48 -126.65
N LEU A 574 122.36 9.87 -127.29
CA LEU A 574 122.48 9.24 -128.61
C LEU A 574 122.76 10.28 -129.72
N ALA A 575 122.25 11.51 -129.59
CA ALA A 575 122.58 12.61 -130.48
C ALA A 575 124.02 13.12 -130.28
N CYS A 576 124.47 13.26 -129.02
CA CYS A 576 125.85 13.65 -128.69
C CYS A 576 126.87 12.62 -129.18
N GLY A 577 126.61 11.32 -129.03
CA GLY A 577 127.48 10.26 -129.52
C GLY A 577 127.70 10.29 -131.04
N ARG A 578 126.64 10.57 -131.81
CA ARG A 578 126.72 10.74 -133.28
C ARG A 578 127.52 11.98 -133.68
N SER A 579 127.39 13.08 -132.96
CA SER A 579 128.17 14.30 -133.19
C SER A 579 129.68 14.07 -132.94
N ALA A 580 130.03 13.36 -131.87
CA ALA A 580 131.41 13.04 -131.53
C ALA A 580 132.11 12.17 -132.60
N ALA A 581 131.40 11.22 -133.21
CA ALA A 581 131.94 10.38 -134.27
C ALA A 581 132.35 11.18 -135.52
N VAL A 582 131.48 12.07 -136.00
CA VAL A 582 131.76 12.94 -137.17
C VAL A 582 132.96 13.87 -136.90
N ILE A 583 133.11 14.37 -135.67
CA ILE A 583 134.25 15.19 -135.26
C ILE A 583 135.57 14.37 -135.25
N ALA A 584 135.52 13.06 -134.99
CA ALA A 584 136.68 12.19 -135.07
C ALA A 584 137.11 11.91 -136.52
N GLU A 585 136.17 11.58 -137.41
CA GLU A 585 136.45 11.34 -138.84
C GLU A 585 137.04 12.59 -139.53
N LEU A 586 136.49 13.77 -139.24
CA LEU A 586 137.03 15.04 -139.73
C LEU A 586 138.44 15.35 -139.20
N ARG A 587 138.81 14.84 -138.02
CA ARG A 587 140.17 14.98 -137.46
C ARG A 587 141.19 14.02 -138.10
N GLU A 588 140.79 12.78 -138.44
CA GLU A 588 141.64 11.88 -139.22
C GLU A 588 142.00 12.44 -140.60
N LEU A 589 140.99 12.94 -141.33
CA LEU A 589 141.18 13.47 -142.68
C LEU A 589 142.13 14.70 -142.69
N LEU A 590 142.01 15.57 -141.68
CA LEU A 590 142.88 16.74 -141.51
C LEU A 590 144.31 16.35 -141.10
N HIS A 591 144.52 15.18 -140.48
CA HIS A 591 145.85 14.63 -140.22
C HIS A 591 146.50 14.05 -141.48
N ARG A 592 145.77 13.24 -142.27
CA ARG A 592 146.30 12.65 -143.52
C ARG A 592 146.70 13.72 -144.54
N ALA A 593 145.95 14.82 -144.61
CA ALA A 593 146.28 15.97 -145.47
C ALA A 593 147.51 16.79 -145.03
N LYS A 594 148.17 16.47 -143.91
CA LYS A 594 149.34 17.20 -143.38
C LYS A 594 150.66 16.43 -143.42
N THR A 595 150.66 15.19 -143.91
CA THR A 595 151.85 14.31 -143.83
C THR A 595 152.60 14.08 -145.15
N GLU A 596 152.11 14.59 -146.29
CA GLU A 596 152.72 14.37 -147.62
C GLU A 596 153.39 15.63 -148.23
N THR A 597 153.66 16.66 -147.42
CA THR A 597 154.42 17.86 -147.82
C THR A 597 155.61 18.16 -146.90
N SER A 598 156.23 17.11 -146.36
CA SER A 598 157.51 17.19 -145.64
C SER A 598 158.34 15.92 -145.84
N THR A 599 159.49 16.07 -146.50
CA THR A 599 160.57 15.08 -146.77
C THR A 599 160.25 13.86 -147.65
N ALA A 600 160.96 13.83 -148.79
CA ALA A 600 161.33 12.69 -149.65
C ALA A 600 160.18 11.95 -150.36
#